data_AF-A0A958N8Q3-F1
#
_entry.id   AF-A0A958N8Q3-F1
#
_cell.length_a   1.000
_cell.length_b   1.000
_cell.length_c   1.000
_cell.angle_alpha   90.00
_cell.angle_beta   90.00
_cell.angle_gamma   90.00
#
_symmetry.space_group_name_H-M   'P 1'
#
loop_
_entity.id
_entity.type
_entity.pdbx_description
1 polymer ?
#
loop_
_entity_poly.entity_id
_entity_poly.type
_entity_poly.pdbx_seq_one_letter_code
_entity_poly.pdbx_strand_id
1 'polypeptide(L)'
;MRRNWNHWLPKSLLITATLWSTRLQAESYTLKVESRSDVETSSTTGVWNISTGLFHPKLEVTDWNDGGLDTDTDIEVGDGSDGAFNISTYSQFSKNGDVSGNIIRIDTDDHPTLNFTSFTLNSGWTIRPTGSGILDIRSLSTINVNGTIDCSGDDGDDITHLDDTALADGATGVCGGGDGGDGGTSSTSSVTGGSSGTVATGGTGGAATTAANGGSGGGGGGGYSQVLGTDGTDPSASGGEGAAGTSQAPADNAFTIEGGGAGGGGGGVYDVADADNSNGAGGGAGGGTVYLTAVGDITIAATGSVLADGGDGGSAGAGLGKGGAGGGGAGGSIRILSMGEVTLAGPVTALEGNGGTSDGGDGGDGARGRTWITDSSGGADCFPTGNTDNPQSILTLLGCVHYRLGDFSITTKSIDLENTSPTLKSYTTVSNVPGASTLDIFFKGGSSFTNSLSSASGEREIKIRFDLNNDDDTNPATLTQFNLTYKGTKKEVFELKGACGSSDSSSTSNLAFFFLPLFFGIFMRYQSK
;
A
#
# COMPACT_ATOMS: atom_id res chain seq x y z
N MET A 1 69.14 -55.29 24.93
CA MET A 1 68.36 -54.98 26.15
C MET A 1 67.75 -53.60 25.93
N ARG A 2 66.47 -53.27 26.07
CA ARG A 2 65.23 -53.92 26.54
C ARG A 2 64.06 -53.36 25.70
N ARG A 3 63.02 -54.18 25.54
CA ARG A 3 61.73 -53.90 24.85
C ARG A 3 60.86 -52.94 25.65
N ASN A 4 60.12 -52.05 24.98
CA ASN A 4 58.93 -51.36 25.53
C ASN A 4 57.65 -51.95 24.92
N TRP A 5 56.70 -52.27 25.79
CA TRP A 5 55.42 -52.93 25.50
C TRP A 5 54.28 -51.91 25.41
N ASN A 6 53.39 -52.15 24.44
CA ASN A 6 52.10 -51.48 24.26
C ASN A 6 51.12 -51.88 25.38
N HIS A 7 50.49 -50.89 26.04
CA HIS A 7 49.28 -51.11 26.83
C HIS A 7 48.04 -50.67 26.06
N TRP A 8 47.18 -51.64 25.73
CA TRP A 8 45.81 -51.44 25.28
C TRP A 8 44.92 -51.05 26.46
N LEU A 9 44.20 -49.92 26.35
CA LEU A 9 43.08 -49.56 27.22
C LEU A 9 41.77 -50.16 26.65
N PRO A 10 40.88 -50.72 27.48
CA PRO A 10 39.58 -51.20 27.03
C PRO A 10 38.66 -49.99 26.76
N LYS A 11 38.14 -49.90 25.53
CA LYS A 11 37.08 -48.96 25.17
C LYS A 11 35.80 -49.34 25.92
N SER A 12 35.39 -48.51 26.87
CA SER A 12 34.10 -48.63 27.56
C SER A 12 32.97 -48.47 26.54
N LEU A 13 32.22 -49.54 26.31
CA LEU A 13 31.04 -49.55 25.45
C LEU A 13 29.85 -48.94 26.21
N LEU A 14 29.58 -47.66 26.01
CA LEU A 14 28.37 -47.00 26.52
C LEU A 14 27.18 -47.48 25.69
N ILE A 15 26.36 -48.37 26.26
CA ILE A 15 25.09 -48.82 25.65
C ILE A 15 24.01 -47.86 26.11
N THR A 16 23.67 -46.88 25.28
CA THR A 16 22.50 -46.01 25.50
C THR A 16 21.27 -46.79 25.05
N ALA A 17 20.52 -47.37 25.99
CA ALA A 17 19.25 -48.02 25.68
C ALA A 17 18.14 -46.97 25.60
N THR A 18 17.71 -46.62 24.39
CA THR A 18 16.52 -45.80 24.15
C THR A 18 15.28 -46.70 24.17
N LEU A 19 14.43 -46.55 25.18
CA LEU A 19 13.10 -47.16 25.24
C LEU A 19 12.10 -46.24 24.53
N TRP A 20 11.38 -46.76 23.54
CA TRP A 20 10.34 -46.03 22.82
C TRP A 20 8.97 -46.55 23.28
N SER A 21 8.11 -45.65 23.76
CA SER A 21 6.70 -45.95 24.02
C SER A 21 5.89 -45.41 22.84
N THR A 22 5.16 -46.28 22.14
CA THR A 22 4.30 -45.89 21.02
C THR A 22 2.86 -45.82 21.50
N ARG A 23 2.28 -44.61 21.56
CA ARG A 23 0.83 -44.43 21.71
C ARG A 23 0.25 -44.04 20.36
N LEU A 24 -0.80 -44.74 19.95
CA LEU A 24 -1.64 -44.31 18.83
C LEU A 24 -2.53 -43.19 19.34
N GLN A 25 -2.30 -41.97 18.87
CA GLN A 25 -3.17 -40.82 19.13
C GLN A 25 -3.80 -40.37 17.82
N ALA A 26 -5.07 -40.00 17.90
CA ALA A 26 -5.71 -39.24 16.84
C ALA A 26 -5.29 -37.78 17.04
N GLU A 27 -4.73 -37.18 15.99
CA GLU A 27 -4.28 -35.80 15.97
C GLU A 27 -5.02 -35.07 14.84
N SER A 28 -5.13 -33.75 14.98
CA SER A 28 -5.74 -32.89 13.99
C SER A 28 -4.81 -31.75 13.64
N TYR A 29 -4.70 -31.45 12.36
CA TYR A 29 -4.09 -30.23 11.87
C TYR A 29 -5.20 -29.28 11.41
N THR A 30 -5.12 -28.01 11.82
CA THR A 30 -6.08 -26.99 11.43
C THR A 30 -5.34 -25.86 10.75
N LEU A 31 -5.67 -25.63 9.48
CA LEU A 31 -5.29 -24.44 8.76
C LEU A 31 -6.41 -23.40 8.91
N LYS A 32 -6.07 -22.24 9.47
CA LYS A 32 -6.95 -21.07 9.51
C LYS A 32 -6.39 -19.98 8.61
N VAL A 33 -7.28 -19.28 7.91
CA VAL A 33 -6.87 -18.19 7.02
C VAL A 33 -6.45 -16.91 7.77
N GLU A 34 -6.65 -16.87 9.09
CA GLU A 34 -6.22 -15.78 9.98
C GLU A 34 -4.69 -15.59 10.07
N SER A 35 -3.87 -16.53 9.57
CA SER A 35 -2.41 -16.44 9.60
C SER A 35 -1.76 -16.91 8.29
N ARG A 36 -0.71 -16.23 7.85
CA ARG A 36 0.10 -16.61 6.67
C ARG A 36 1.25 -17.56 7.00
N SER A 37 1.43 -17.93 8.26
CA SER A 37 2.57 -18.76 8.69
C SER A 37 2.68 -20.06 7.90
N ASP A 38 1.53 -20.60 7.48
CA ASP A 38 1.41 -21.95 6.92
C ASP A 38 1.21 -21.95 5.40
N VAL A 39 1.31 -20.79 4.72
CA VAL A 39 1.02 -20.62 3.29
C VAL A 39 2.27 -20.30 2.48
N GLU A 40 2.38 -20.89 1.29
CA GLU A 40 3.39 -20.59 0.30
C GLU A 40 2.91 -19.46 -0.63
N THR A 41 3.10 -18.20 -0.18
CA THR A 41 2.59 -16.99 -0.84
C THR A 41 3.02 -16.84 -2.30
N SER A 42 4.21 -17.33 -2.66
CA SER A 42 4.72 -17.30 -4.05
C SER A 42 3.93 -18.17 -5.03
N SER A 43 3.03 -19.02 -4.54
CA SER A 43 2.19 -19.91 -5.35
C SER A 43 0.70 -19.57 -5.27
N THR A 44 0.34 -18.57 -4.47
CA THR A 44 -1.05 -18.18 -4.28
C THR A 44 -1.47 -17.24 -5.40
N THR A 45 -2.61 -17.52 -6.04
CA THR A 45 -3.14 -16.67 -7.13
C THR A 45 -4.38 -15.86 -6.73
N GLY A 46 -5.01 -16.17 -5.59
CA GLY A 46 -6.09 -15.39 -4.99
C GLY A 46 -5.63 -14.47 -3.85
N VAL A 47 -6.59 -13.88 -3.13
CA VAL A 47 -6.33 -12.98 -2.00
C VAL A 47 -6.44 -13.75 -0.69
N TRP A 48 -5.39 -13.69 0.12
CA TRP A 48 -5.37 -14.20 1.49
C TRP A 48 -5.71 -13.07 2.47
N ASN A 49 -6.99 -12.97 2.80
CA ASN A 49 -7.54 -11.92 3.64
C ASN A 49 -7.47 -12.33 5.13
N ILE A 50 -6.36 -11.99 5.77
CA ILE A 50 -6.15 -12.26 7.20
C ILE A 50 -7.11 -11.47 8.11
N SER A 51 -7.67 -10.36 7.63
CA SER A 51 -8.58 -9.53 8.44
C SER A 51 -9.92 -10.20 8.64
N THR A 52 -10.46 -10.81 7.59
CA THR A 52 -11.74 -11.53 7.63
C THR A 52 -11.56 -13.03 7.87
N GLY A 53 -10.32 -13.54 7.78
CA GLY A 53 -10.03 -14.96 7.83
C GLY A 53 -10.59 -15.70 6.62
N LEU A 54 -10.53 -15.09 5.44
CA LEU A 54 -11.05 -15.63 4.18
C LEU A 54 -9.98 -15.68 3.10
N PHE A 55 -9.95 -16.78 2.33
CA PHE A 55 -9.32 -16.83 1.03
C PHE A 55 -10.40 -16.62 -0.02
N HIS A 56 -10.21 -15.62 -0.89
CA HIS A 56 -11.18 -15.24 -1.90
C HIS A 56 -10.49 -14.91 -3.24
N PRO A 57 -11.22 -14.86 -4.36
CA PRO A 57 -10.74 -14.37 -5.65
C PRO A 57 -10.12 -12.99 -5.57
N LYS A 58 -9.32 -12.65 -6.59
CA LYS A 58 -8.90 -11.26 -6.80
C LYS A 58 -10.10 -10.36 -7.07
N LEU A 59 -9.90 -9.06 -6.90
CA LEU A 59 -10.85 -8.06 -7.37
C LEU A 59 -10.44 -7.59 -8.76
N GLU A 60 -11.40 -7.14 -9.55
CA GLU A 60 -11.17 -6.47 -10.82
C GLU A 60 -12.16 -5.31 -11.00
N VAL A 61 -11.80 -4.33 -11.82
CA VAL A 61 -12.77 -3.39 -12.39
C VAL A 61 -13.16 -3.91 -13.77
N THR A 62 -14.43 -4.25 -13.94
CA THR A 62 -15.00 -4.62 -15.25
C THR A 62 -15.37 -3.39 -16.05
N ASP A 63 -15.56 -3.52 -17.36
CA ASP A 63 -15.96 -2.42 -18.26
C ASP A 63 -15.08 -1.16 -18.12
N TRP A 64 -13.82 -1.33 -17.73
CA TRP A 64 -12.85 -0.26 -17.67
C TRP A 64 -12.45 0.12 -19.09
N ASN A 65 -12.68 1.37 -19.48
CA ASN A 65 -12.24 1.86 -20.77
C ASN A 65 -11.40 3.13 -20.66
N ASP A 66 -10.26 3.02 -21.32
CA ASP A 66 -9.16 3.96 -21.33
C ASP A 66 -9.12 4.79 -22.61
N GLY A 67 -10.28 4.93 -23.24
CA GLY A 67 -10.38 5.35 -24.64
C GLY A 67 -10.08 4.23 -25.63
N GLY A 68 -9.91 2.99 -25.15
CA GLY A 68 -9.66 1.77 -25.93
C GLY A 68 -10.82 0.77 -25.92
N LEU A 69 -10.51 -0.52 -26.06
CA LEU A 69 -11.47 -1.62 -25.87
C LEU A 69 -11.71 -1.79 -24.38
N ASP A 70 -12.95 -2.04 -23.96
CA ASP A 70 -13.26 -2.37 -22.57
C ASP A 70 -12.42 -3.58 -22.14
N THR A 71 -11.57 -3.40 -21.12
CA THR A 71 -10.68 -4.44 -20.62
C THR A 71 -10.77 -4.53 -19.11
N ASP A 72 -10.96 -5.74 -18.58
CA ASP A 72 -10.97 -5.95 -17.14
C ASP A 72 -9.57 -5.72 -16.55
N THR A 73 -9.49 -4.98 -15.45
CA THR A 73 -8.22 -4.66 -14.79
C THR A 73 -8.19 -5.19 -13.36
N ASP A 74 -7.19 -6.01 -13.04
CA ASP A 74 -6.96 -6.53 -11.69
C ASP A 74 -6.75 -5.39 -10.69
N ILE A 75 -7.41 -5.46 -9.54
CA ILE A 75 -7.21 -4.56 -8.41
C ILE A 75 -6.37 -5.29 -7.35
N GLU A 76 -5.28 -4.66 -6.96
CA GLU A 76 -4.45 -5.12 -5.84
C GLU A 76 -5.00 -4.56 -4.52
N VAL A 77 -5.57 -5.43 -3.68
CA VAL A 77 -6.14 -5.06 -2.36
C VAL A 77 -5.15 -5.12 -1.21
N GLY A 78 -3.89 -5.39 -1.53
CA GLY A 78 -2.82 -5.55 -0.56
C GLY A 78 -2.91 -6.87 0.20
N ASP A 79 -2.11 -6.95 1.25
CA ASP A 79 -1.75 -8.22 1.86
C ASP A 79 -1.80 -8.22 3.40
N GLY A 80 -2.11 -7.06 4.00
CA GLY A 80 -2.23 -6.89 5.45
C GLY A 80 -0.91 -6.92 6.22
N SER A 81 0.25 -6.87 5.54
CA SER A 81 1.57 -6.91 6.18
C SER A 81 1.82 -5.75 7.15
N ASP A 82 1.16 -4.62 6.96
CA ASP A 82 1.24 -3.45 7.84
C ASP A 82 0.28 -3.52 9.04
N GLY A 83 -0.51 -4.60 9.17
CA GLY A 83 -1.47 -4.75 10.27
C GLY A 83 -2.60 -3.72 10.20
N ALA A 84 -3.15 -3.33 11.35
CA ALA A 84 -4.24 -2.36 11.40
C ALA A 84 -3.72 -0.93 11.52
N PHE A 85 -4.28 0.00 10.76
CA PHE A 85 -4.02 1.43 10.90
C PHE A 85 -5.10 2.09 11.78
N ASN A 86 -4.73 2.48 13.00
CA ASN A 86 -5.62 3.13 13.97
C ASN A 86 -4.80 3.93 15.00
N ILE A 87 -5.46 4.62 15.93
CA ILE A 87 -4.80 5.48 16.91
C ILE A 87 -3.67 4.82 17.71
N SER A 88 -3.73 3.49 17.92
CA SER A 88 -2.67 2.76 18.65
C SER A 88 -1.43 2.46 17.79
N THR A 89 -1.55 2.57 16.46
CA THR A 89 -0.50 2.25 15.49
C THR A 89 -0.01 3.44 14.66
N TYR A 90 -0.65 4.62 14.72
CA TYR A 90 -0.24 5.81 13.95
C TYR A 90 1.25 6.16 14.06
N SER A 91 1.82 6.09 15.26
CA SER A 91 3.25 6.36 15.48
C SER A 91 4.20 5.37 14.79
N GLN A 92 3.73 4.23 14.30
CA GLN A 92 4.55 3.27 13.55
C GLN A 92 4.77 3.71 12.10
N PHE A 93 3.82 4.49 11.56
CA PHE A 93 3.83 4.94 10.15
C PHE A 93 4.25 6.40 9.99
N SER A 94 4.26 7.17 11.08
CA SER A 94 4.75 8.54 11.05
C SER A 94 6.28 8.57 11.09
N LYS A 95 6.90 9.45 10.31
CA LYS A 95 8.34 9.67 10.27
C LYS A 95 8.89 9.91 11.68
N ASN A 96 9.85 9.09 12.10
CA ASN A 96 10.42 9.06 13.45
C ASN A 96 9.40 8.89 14.60
N GLY A 97 8.21 8.38 14.30
CA GLY A 97 7.09 8.25 15.22
C GLY A 97 6.48 9.57 15.68
N ASP A 98 6.76 10.68 14.98
CA ASP A 98 6.25 12.00 15.34
C ASP A 98 4.79 12.17 14.94
N VAL A 99 3.91 12.11 15.92
CA VAL A 99 2.47 12.36 15.78
C VAL A 99 2.04 13.70 16.40
N SER A 100 2.99 14.62 16.59
CA SER A 100 2.71 15.95 17.14
C SER A 100 1.69 16.71 16.29
N GLY A 101 0.80 17.44 16.97
CA GLY A 101 -0.30 18.17 16.32
C GLY A 101 -1.40 17.29 15.72
N ASN A 102 -1.45 15.99 16.07
CA ASN A 102 -2.30 14.99 15.42
C ASN A 102 -2.01 14.82 13.92
N ILE A 103 -0.75 15.04 13.52
CA ILE A 103 -0.31 14.88 12.13
C ILE A 103 0.52 13.60 12.00
N ILE A 104 0.15 12.75 11.06
CA ILE A 104 0.84 11.51 10.69
C ILE A 104 1.60 11.79 9.40
N ARG A 105 2.92 11.74 9.46
CA ARG A 105 3.85 12.10 8.37
C ARG A 105 4.38 10.84 7.72
N ILE A 106 3.62 10.28 6.79
CA ILE A 106 4.00 9.05 6.08
C ILE A 106 5.06 9.40 5.04
N ASP A 107 6.23 8.78 5.09
CA ASP A 107 7.25 8.94 4.07
C ASP A 107 6.92 8.03 2.86
N THR A 108 6.43 8.60 1.76
CA THR A 108 5.96 7.84 0.58
C THR A 108 7.10 7.27 -0.26
N ASP A 109 8.33 7.75 -0.07
CA ASP A 109 9.50 7.16 -0.72
C ASP A 109 9.91 5.85 -0.01
N ASP A 110 9.73 5.79 1.32
CA ASP A 110 9.96 4.58 2.13
C ASP A 110 8.75 3.63 2.14
N HIS A 111 7.54 4.17 2.03
CA HIS A 111 6.28 3.44 2.05
C HIS A 111 5.42 3.78 0.81
N PRO A 112 5.85 3.36 -0.40
CA PRO A 112 5.12 3.65 -1.64
C PRO A 112 3.75 2.95 -1.72
N THR A 113 3.53 1.93 -0.89
CA THR A 113 2.25 1.23 -0.76
C THR A 113 2.07 0.75 0.68
N LEU A 114 0.91 1.03 1.25
CA LEU A 114 0.52 0.60 2.59
C LEU A 114 -0.54 -0.51 2.50
N ASN A 115 -0.26 -1.65 3.11
CA ASN A 115 -1.05 -2.87 3.01
C ASN A 115 -1.66 -3.24 4.37
N PHE A 116 -2.83 -2.68 4.68
CA PHE A 116 -3.47 -2.84 5.98
C PHE A 116 -4.44 -4.01 6.04
N THR A 117 -4.63 -4.55 7.25
CA THR A 117 -5.77 -5.43 7.55
C THR A 117 -7.07 -4.63 7.66
N SER A 118 -6.99 -3.45 8.26
CA SER A 118 -8.09 -2.48 8.37
C SER A 118 -7.54 -1.08 8.54
N PHE A 119 -8.28 -0.07 8.09
CA PHE A 119 -7.86 1.32 8.14
C PHE A 119 -8.90 2.20 8.81
N THR A 120 -8.48 2.96 9.81
CA THR A 120 -9.30 3.99 10.45
C THR A 120 -8.46 5.21 10.77
N LEU A 121 -8.75 6.31 10.08
CA LEU A 121 -8.29 7.64 10.43
C LEU A 121 -9.35 8.31 11.33
N ASN A 122 -9.00 8.58 12.59
CA ASN A 122 -9.90 9.17 13.56
C ASN A 122 -10.11 10.68 13.29
N SER A 123 -11.26 11.22 13.71
CA SER A 123 -11.54 12.65 13.56
C SER A 123 -10.54 13.51 14.33
N GLY A 124 -10.17 14.66 13.74
CA GLY A 124 -9.14 15.56 14.27
C GLY A 124 -7.70 15.10 14.04
N TRP A 125 -7.49 14.04 13.24
CA TRP A 125 -6.18 13.60 12.77
C TRP A 125 -5.99 13.91 11.29
N THR A 126 -4.75 14.21 10.91
CA THR A 126 -4.36 14.47 9.52
C THR A 126 -3.25 13.52 9.11
N ILE A 127 -3.39 12.86 7.96
CA ILE A 127 -2.26 12.27 7.22
C ILE A 127 -1.76 13.36 6.29
N ARG A 128 -0.51 13.81 6.47
CA ARG A 128 0.19 14.77 5.60
C ARG A 128 1.50 14.09 5.17
N PRO A 129 1.52 13.36 4.04
CA PRO A 129 2.68 12.61 3.65
C PRO A 129 3.91 13.50 3.41
N THR A 130 5.08 12.89 3.46
CA THR A 130 6.36 13.47 3.08
C THR A 130 6.96 12.60 1.99
N GLY A 131 7.82 13.14 1.14
CA GLY A 131 8.41 12.38 0.05
C GLY A 131 7.67 12.58 -1.28
N SER A 132 8.28 12.06 -2.33
CA SER A 132 7.89 12.32 -3.72
C SER A 132 6.97 11.26 -4.32
N GLY A 133 6.91 10.06 -3.73
CA GLY A 133 6.02 8.98 -4.18
C GLY A 133 4.53 9.25 -3.91
N ILE A 134 3.65 8.51 -4.59
CA ILE A 134 2.20 8.57 -4.37
C ILE A 134 1.79 8.02 -2.99
N LEU A 135 0.60 8.38 -2.51
CA LEU A 135 -0.01 7.73 -1.34
C LEU A 135 -0.98 6.62 -1.80
N ASP A 136 -0.56 5.36 -1.69
CA ASP A 136 -1.38 4.18 -2.00
C ASP A 136 -1.73 3.39 -0.73
N ILE A 137 -3.01 3.42 -0.35
CA ILE A 137 -3.56 2.75 0.82
C ILE A 137 -4.48 1.62 0.38
N ARG A 138 -4.08 0.39 0.74
CA ARG A 138 -4.81 -0.84 0.45
C ARG A 138 -5.25 -1.49 1.74
N SER A 139 -6.48 -1.99 1.78
CA SER A 139 -7.06 -2.59 2.98
C SER A 139 -7.80 -3.88 2.66
N LEU A 140 -7.46 -4.93 3.40
CA LEU A 140 -8.19 -6.20 3.39
C LEU A 140 -9.57 -6.12 4.05
N SER A 141 -9.94 -4.98 4.62
CA SER A 141 -11.23 -4.72 5.24
C SER A 141 -11.66 -3.26 4.99
N THR A 142 -12.57 -2.73 5.80
CA THR A 142 -13.10 -1.37 5.67
C THR A 142 -12.02 -0.29 5.82
N ILE A 143 -12.16 0.79 5.04
CA ILE A 143 -11.43 2.05 5.19
C ILE A 143 -12.40 3.10 5.75
N ASN A 144 -12.10 3.63 6.95
CA ASN A 144 -12.86 4.72 7.56
C ASN A 144 -12.01 5.99 7.66
N VAL A 145 -12.34 7.02 6.89
CA VAL A 145 -11.69 8.33 6.93
C VAL A 145 -12.58 9.31 7.68
N ASN A 146 -12.34 9.47 8.98
CA ASN A 146 -13.03 10.47 9.82
C ASN A 146 -12.18 11.73 10.05
N GLY A 147 -10.89 11.67 9.73
CA GLY A 147 -9.96 12.80 9.72
C GLY A 147 -9.60 13.20 8.29
N THR A 148 -8.48 13.88 8.11
CA THR A 148 -8.07 14.43 6.81
C THR A 148 -6.91 13.65 6.22
N ILE A 149 -7.03 13.20 4.97
CA ILE A 149 -5.89 12.80 4.14
C ILE A 149 -5.58 14.01 3.26
N ASP A 150 -4.40 14.58 3.44
CA ASP A 150 -4.00 15.83 2.79
C ASP A 150 -2.73 15.60 1.97
N CYS A 151 -2.92 15.53 0.66
CA CYS A 151 -1.90 15.51 -0.37
C CYS A 151 -1.99 16.78 -1.24
N SER A 152 -2.55 17.89 -0.74
CA SER A 152 -2.58 19.14 -1.49
C SER A 152 -1.19 19.76 -1.60
N GLY A 153 -0.89 20.40 -2.73
CA GLY A 153 0.33 21.18 -2.90
C GLY A 153 0.36 22.36 -1.92
N ASP A 154 1.55 22.74 -1.49
CA ASP A 154 1.74 23.97 -0.70
C ASP A 154 1.64 25.21 -1.61
N ASP A 155 1.33 26.37 -1.01
CA ASP A 155 1.30 27.67 -1.70
C ASP A 155 2.71 28.20 -1.91
N GLY A 156 2.91 28.92 -3.03
CA GLY A 156 4.18 29.58 -3.34
C GLY A 156 4.44 30.81 -2.46
N ASP A 157 5.71 31.16 -2.25
CA ASP A 157 6.06 32.28 -1.41
C ASP A 157 5.66 33.64 -2.03
N ASP A 158 5.04 34.48 -1.21
CA ASP A 158 4.79 35.89 -1.53
C ASP A 158 6.10 36.69 -1.63
N ILE A 159 6.08 37.77 -2.42
CA ILE A 159 7.14 38.78 -2.39
C ILE A 159 6.97 39.62 -1.12
N THR A 160 7.78 39.31 -0.10
CA THR A 160 7.70 40.00 1.22
C THR A 160 8.80 41.04 1.46
N HIS A 161 9.80 41.12 0.57
CA HIS A 161 11.00 41.92 0.80
C HIS A 161 11.36 42.81 -0.40
N LEU A 162 11.85 44.01 -0.10
CA LEU A 162 12.42 44.94 -1.09
C LEU A 162 13.87 44.56 -1.48
N ASP A 163 14.38 43.45 -0.95
CA ASP A 163 15.77 43.01 -1.17
C ASP A 163 15.86 42.24 -2.48
N ASP A 164 16.49 42.84 -3.49
CA ASP A 164 16.68 42.31 -4.84
C ASP A 164 17.48 40.98 -4.91
N THR A 165 17.92 40.44 -3.76
CA THR A 165 18.65 39.16 -3.68
C THR A 165 17.85 38.00 -3.07
N ALA A 166 16.70 38.26 -2.45
CA ALA A 166 15.86 37.22 -1.89
C ALA A 166 14.95 36.60 -2.98
N LEU A 167 15.16 35.33 -3.30
CA LEU A 167 14.25 34.54 -4.13
C LEU A 167 12.99 34.24 -3.32
N ALA A 168 11.82 34.41 -3.93
CA ALA A 168 10.61 33.79 -3.43
C ALA A 168 10.62 32.34 -3.90
N ASP A 169 10.66 31.40 -2.95
CA ASP A 169 10.80 29.98 -3.25
C ASP A 169 9.48 29.44 -3.82
N GLY A 170 9.59 28.56 -4.82
CA GLY A 170 8.48 27.75 -5.26
C GLY A 170 8.06 26.77 -4.17
N ALA A 171 6.77 26.45 -4.11
CA ALA A 171 6.27 25.50 -3.13
C ALA A 171 6.71 24.06 -3.41
N THR A 172 6.77 23.22 -2.38
CA THR A 172 7.11 21.81 -2.54
C THR A 172 5.87 20.96 -2.81
N GLY A 173 5.93 20.09 -3.82
CA GLY A 173 4.90 19.11 -4.11
C GLY A 173 4.94 17.92 -3.14
N VAL A 174 3.78 17.29 -2.92
CA VAL A 174 3.67 16.11 -2.06
C VAL A 174 2.89 15.00 -2.76
N CYS A 175 3.08 13.77 -2.32
CA CYS A 175 2.38 12.58 -2.83
C CYS A 175 2.47 12.41 -4.37
N GLY A 176 3.59 12.77 -5.00
CA GLY A 176 3.74 12.72 -6.47
C GLY A 176 3.28 13.98 -7.22
N GLY A 177 2.95 15.06 -6.51
CA GLY A 177 2.77 16.40 -7.09
C GLY A 177 4.11 17.06 -7.42
N GLY A 178 4.13 17.91 -8.45
CA GLY A 178 5.32 18.65 -8.86
C GLY A 178 5.54 19.93 -8.04
N ASP A 179 6.79 20.25 -7.76
CA ASP A 179 7.18 21.51 -7.11
C ASP A 179 6.83 22.74 -7.97
N GLY A 180 6.48 23.84 -7.31
CA GLY A 180 6.36 25.15 -7.93
C GLY A 180 7.72 25.71 -8.35
N GLY A 181 7.71 26.64 -9.30
CA GLY A 181 8.92 27.31 -9.77
C GLY A 181 9.30 28.52 -8.90
N ASP A 182 10.59 28.68 -8.62
CA ASP A 182 11.10 29.87 -7.93
C ASP A 182 10.90 31.15 -8.75
N GLY A 183 10.59 32.24 -8.05
CA GLY A 183 10.49 33.58 -8.64
C GLY A 183 11.84 34.09 -9.17
N GLY A 184 11.80 35.00 -10.15
CA GLY A 184 13.01 35.61 -10.71
C GLY A 184 13.63 36.67 -9.78
N THR A 185 14.94 36.89 -9.87
CA THR A 185 15.62 38.05 -9.24
C THR A 185 16.37 38.87 -10.26
N SER A 186 16.75 40.10 -9.88
CA SER A 186 17.59 40.98 -10.71
C SER A 186 18.93 40.35 -11.09
N SER A 187 19.45 39.45 -10.24
CA SER A 187 20.72 38.75 -10.45
C SER A 187 20.58 37.45 -11.25
N THR A 188 19.39 36.85 -11.25
CA THR A 188 19.04 35.62 -11.95
C THR A 188 17.82 35.88 -12.84
N SER A 189 18.06 36.35 -14.07
CA SER A 189 16.99 36.50 -15.08
C SER A 189 16.32 35.17 -15.45
N SER A 190 16.81 34.03 -14.94
CA SER A 190 16.17 32.73 -15.06
C SER A 190 15.11 32.57 -13.97
N VAL A 191 13.86 32.72 -14.37
CA VAL A 191 12.73 32.13 -13.67
C VAL A 191 12.76 30.62 -13.83
N THR A 192 12.47 29.89 -12.76
CA THR A 192 12.33 28.44 -12.84
C THR A 192 10.88 28.11 -13.19
N GLY A 193 10.67 27.24 -14.19
CA GLY A 193 9.34 26.68 -14.41
C GLY A 193 8.98 25.73 -13.26
N GLY A 194 7.69 25.50 -13.04
CA GLY A 194 7.25 24.45 -12.14
C GLY A 194 7.80 23.10 -12.59
N SER A 195 8.09 22.23 -11.63
CA SER A 195 8.41 20.84 -11.91
C SER A 195 7.18 20.15 -12.49
N SER A 196 7.41 19.35 -13.53
CA SER A 196 6.40 18.46 -14.09
C SER A 196 5.94 17.43 -13.05
N GLY A 197 4.67 17.04 -13.13
CA GLY A 197 4.25 15.74 -12.62
C GLY A 197 4.78 14.63 -13.53
N THR A 198 4.28 13.40 -13.38
CA THR A 198 4.75 12.27 -14.20
C THR A 198 4.63 12.54 -15.71
N VAL A 199 3.53 13.19 -16.14
CA VAL A 199 3.21 13.40 -17.57
C VAL A 199 2.64 14.79 -17.88
N ALA A 200 2.06 15.47 -16.89
CA ALA A 200 1.73 16.89 -17.02
C ALA A 200 2.98 17.74 -16.81
N THR A 201 3.18 18.78 -17.63
CA THR A 201 4.32 19.68 -17.48
C THR A 201 3.99 20.83 -16.55
N GLY A 202 4.98 21.32 -15.80
CA GLY A 202 4.80 22.51 -14.97
C GLY A 202 4.65 23.77 -15.82
N GLY A 203 4.07 24.81 -15.21
CA GLY A 203 3.97 26.12 -15.83
C GLY A 203 5.35 26.75 -16.04
N THR A 204 5.55 27.48 -17.14
CA THR A 204 6.80 28.20 -17.34
C THR A 204 6.80 29.48 -16.51
N GLY A 205 7.98 29.87 -16.02
CA GLY A 205 8.10 31.13 -15.32
C GLY A 205 7.92 32.34 -16.23
N GLY A 206 7.53 33.48 -15.66
CA GLY A 206 7.37 34.74 -16.40
C GLY A 206 8.71 35.32 -16.86
N ALA A 207 8.79 35.86 -18.09
CA ALA A 207 10.07 36.39 -18.56
C ALA A 207 10.53 37.63 -17.76
N ALA A 208 11.84 37.74 -17.57
CA ALA A 208 12.46 38.97 -17.08
C ALA A 208 12.26 40.10 -18.08
N THR A 209 11.78 41.25 -17.64
CA THR A 209 11.54 42.40 -18.54
C THR A 209 12.21 43.65 -18.01
N THR A 210 12.76 44.45 -18.93
CA THR A 210 13.19 45.82 -18.67
C THR A 210 12.10 46.83 -19.05
N ALA A 211 10.86 46.36 -19.26
CA ALA A 211 9.77 47.21 -19.73
C ALA A 211 9.41 48.24 -18.65
N ALA A 212 8.72 49.33 -18.99
CA ALA A 212 8.38 50.35 -17.98
C ALA A 212 7.30 49.89 -16.97
N ASN A 213 6.60 48.78 -17.25
CA ASN A 213 5.32 48.45 -16.61
C ASN A 213 5.33 47.23 -15.68
N GLY A 214 6.36 46.38 -15.66
CA GLY A 214 6.45 45.25 -14.72
C GLY A 214 7.06 43.97 -15.30
N GLY A 215 7.31 43.00 -14.44
CA GLY A 215 7.74 41.63 -14.77
C GLY A 215 6.53 40.71 -14.95
N SER A 216 6.58 39.80 -15.92
CA SER A 216 5.42 38.97 -16.30
C SER A 216 5.02 37.96 -15.21
N GLY A 217 3.72 37.63 -15.11
CA GLY A 217 3.25 36.53 -14.24
C GLY A 217 3.70 35.14 -14.73
N GLY A 218 3.84 34.20 -13.79
CA GLY A 218 4.12 32.78 -14.08
C GLY A 218 2.90 32.04 -14.61
N GLY A 219 3.11 31.02 -15.46
CA GLY A 219 2.04 30.19 -15.99
C GLY A 219 1.53 29.15 -14.99
N GLY A 220 0.26 28.77 -15.08
CA GLY A 220 -0.33 27.73 -14.22
C GLY A 220 0.18 26.32 -14.55
N GLY A 221 0.16 25.42 -13.57
CA GLY A 221 0.57 24.02 -13.74
C GLY A 221 -0.37 23.22 -14.68
N GLY A 222 0.19 22.26 -15.42
CA GLY A 222 -0.58 21.29 -16.21
C GLY A 222 -1.18 20.18 -15.34
N GLY A 223 -2.30 19.60 -15.77
CA GLY A 223 -3.03 18.58 -15.02
C GLY A 223 -3.58 17.43 -15.87
N TYR A 224 -4.53 16.69 -15.31
CA TYR A 224 -5.15 15.53 -15.95
C TYR A 224 -6.62 15.76 -16.35
N SER A 225 -7.15 16.96 -16.10
CA SER A 225 -8.51 17.35 -16.47
C SER A 225 -8.61 17.96 -17.87
N GLN A 226 -9.85 18.08 -18.35
CA GLN A 226 -10.20 18.93 -19.50
C GLN A 226 -10.12 20.43 -19.18
N VAL A 227 -10.20 20.81 -17.90
CA VAL A 227 -9.95 22.20 -17.48
C VAL A 227 -8.45 22.41 -17.45
N LEU A 228 -7.95 23.08 -18.50
CA LEU A 228 -6.54 23.40 -18.68
C LEU A 228 -6.14 24.55 -17.75
N GLY A 229 -4.86 24.58 -17.36
CA GLY A 229 -4.28 25.74 -16.71
C GLY A 229 -4.26 26.94 -17.64
N THR A 230 -4.14 28.13 -17.06
CA THR A 230 -4.09 29.39 -17.82
C THR A 230 -2.68 29.96 -17.83
N ASP A 231 -2.38 30.70 -18.91
CA ASP A 231 -1.15 31.48 -18.98
C ASP A 231 -1.22 32.61 -17.93
N GLY A 232 -0.06 33.05 -17.46
CA GLY A 232 0.05 34.28 -16.68
C GLY A 232 -0.32 35.50 -17.52
N THR A 233 -0.31 36.68 -16.92
CA THR A 233 -0.57 37.94 -17.62
C THR A 233 0.67 38.84 -17.64
N ASP A 234 0.82 39.61 -18.72
CA ASP A 234 1.85 40.64 -18.87
C ASP A 234 1.19 42.01 -19.16
N PRO A 235 1.17 42.95 -18.20
CA PRO A 235 0.59 44.29 -18.36
C PRO A 235 1.43 45.19 -19.29
N SER A 236 2.64 44.79 -19.65
CA SER A 236 3.55 45.56 -20.50
C SER A 236 3.45 45.22 -22.00
N ALA A 237 2.75 44.14 -22.38
CA ALA A 237 2.66 43.60 -23.74
C ALA A 237 4.02 43.31 -24.42
N SER A 238 5.12 43.28 -23.65
CA SER A 238 6.49 43.26 -24.18
C SER A 238 7.41 42.23 -23.50
N GLY A 239 7.00 41.70 -22.36
CA GLY A 239 7.72 40.72 -21.56
C GLY A 239 7.49 39.27 -21.96
N GLY A 240 6.33 38.94 -22.51
CA GLY A 240 5.95 37.55 -22.72
C GLY A 240 5.47 36.92 -21.41
N GLU A 241 4.23 36.45 -21.41
CA GLU A 241 3.59 35.80 -20.28
C GLU A 241 4.21 34.41 -19.98
N GLY A 242 4.17 34.00 -18.72
CA GLY A 242 4.45 32.61 -18.36
C GLY A 242 3.38 31.72 -18.98
N ALA A 243 3.80 30.72 -19.76
CA ALA A 243 2.89 29.80 -20.43
C ALA A 243 2.43 28.71 -19.47
N ALA A 244 1.15 28.36 -19.54
CA ALA A 244 0.58 27.23 -18.83
C ALA A 244 1.29 25.93 -19.19
N GLY A 245 1.39 25.06 -18.19
CA GLY A 245 1.81 23.68 -18.38
C GLY A 245 0.85 22.93 -19.31
N THR A 246 1.39 21.98 -20.07
CA THR A 246 0.58 21.12 -20.93
C THR A 246 -0.16 20.08 -20.09
N SER A 247 -1.49 20.12 -20.10
CA SER A 247 -2.31 19.01 -19.58
C SER A 247 -2.30 17.82 -20.55
N GLN A 248 -2.53 16.62 -20.02
CA GLN A 248 -2.80 15.45 -20.85
C GLN A 248 -4.20 15.57 -21.45
N ALA A 249 -4.28 15.93 -22.74
CA ALA A 249 -5.52 16.02 -23.49
C ALA A 249 -5.48 15.08 -24.73
N PRO A 250 -6.48 14.20 -24.94
CA PRO A 250 -7.66 14.01 -24.08
C PRO A 250 -7.25 13.46 -22.70
N ALA A 251 -8.01 13.86 -21.67
CA ALA A 251 -7.78 13.45 -20.29
C ALA A 251 -7.54 11.93 -20.19
N ASP A 252 -6.54 11.51 -19.42
CA ASP A 252 -6.34 10.11 -19.04
C ASP A 252 -7.45 9.69 -18.08
N ASN A 253 -8.66 9.52 -18.63
CA ASN A 253 -9.86 9.19 -17.87
C ASN A 253 -9.74 7.82 -17.20
N ALA A 254 -8.86 6.97 -17.69
CA ALA A 254 -8.62 5.64 -17.15
C ALA A 254 -7.46 5.56 -16.19
N PHE A 255 -6.92 6.67 -15.67
CA PHE A 255 -5.84 6.60 -14.67
C PHE A 255 -4.71 5.63 -15.07
N THR A 256 -4.42 5.52 -16.37
CA THR A 256 -3.37 4.65 -16.90
C THR A 256 -1.99 5.17 -16.51
N ILE A 257 -1.92 6.46 -16.21
CA ILE A 257 -0.75 7.17 -15.74
C ILE A 257 -0.94 7.48 -14.26
N GLU A 258 -0.05 6.97 -13.43
CA GLU A 258 0.04 7.32 -12.01
C GLU A 258 0.84 8.62 -11.85
N GLY A 259 0.25 9.65 -11.21
CA GLY A 259 0.91 10.93 -11.00
C GLY A 259 -0.01 12.05 -10.50
N GLY A 260 0.59 12.97 -9.73
CA GLY A 260 -0.05 14.20 -9.26
C GLY A 260 0.07 15.34 -10.28
N GLY A 261 -0.61 16.44 -10.00
CA GLY A 261 -0.57 17.66 -10.79
C GLY A 261 0.83 18.27 -10.84
N ALA A 262 1.11 19.05 -11.88
CA ALA A 262 2.37 19.79 -11.99
C ALA A 262 2.31 21.11 -11.22
N GLY A 263 3.47 21.63 -10.82
CA GLY A 263 3.56 22.95 -10.18
C GLY A 263 3.40 24.11 -11.16
N GLY A 264 3.02 25.28 -10.63
CA GLY A 264 2.99 26.54 -11.36
C GLY A 264 4.38 27.15 -11.53
N GLY A 265 4.55 28.02 -12.54
CA GLY A 265 5.80 28.73 -12.78
C GLY A 265 6.00 29.93 -11.84
N GLY A 266 7.25 30.27 -11.55
CA GLY A 266 7.58 31.48 -10.78
C GLY A 266 7.32 32.77 -11.55
N GLY A 267 7.06 33.85 -10.83
CA GLY A 267 6.89 35.18 -11.39
C GLY A 267 8.18 35.77 -11.96
N GLY A 268 8.06 36.60 -13.00
CA GLY A 268 9.16 37.28 -13.66
C GLY A 268 9.69 38.49 -12.88
N VAL A 269 10.98 38.77 -13.05
CA VAL A 269 11.64 39.95 -12.46
C VAL A 269 11.40 41.22 -13.29
N TYR A 270 11.30 42.36 -12.61
CA TYR A 270 11.29 43.71 -13.18
C TYR A 270 12.68 44.38 -13.11
N ASP A 271 13.47 44.31 -14.18
CA ASP A 271 14.86 44.81 -14.20
C ASP A 271 14.95 46.26 -14.70
N VAL A 272 14.80 47.23 -13.80
CA VAL A 272 15.20 48.62 -14.04
C VAL A 272 16.08 49.13 -12.90
N ALA A 273 17.11 49.90 -13.24
CA ALA A 273 18.23 50.31 -12.39
C ALA A 273 17.90 51.11 -11.09
N ASP A 274 16.62 51.30 -10.77
CA ASP A 274 16.12 52.05 -9.60
C ASP A 274 14.98 51.31 -8.86
N ALA A 275 14.69 50.05 -9.20
CA ALA A 275 13.59 49.31 -8.58
C ALA A 275 14.07 48.53 -7.36
N ASP A 276 14.12 49.20 -6.20
CA ASP A 276 13.75 48.52 -4.96
C ASP A 276 12.40 47.83 -5.29
N ASN A 277 12.37 46.48 -5.31
CA ASN A 277 11.18 45.62 -5.56
C ASN A 277 11.04 44.99 -6.95
N SER A 278 12.12 44.39 -7.44
CA SER A 278 12.15 43.76 -8.77
C SER A 278 11.74 42.28 -8.78
N ASN A 279 11.80 41.56 -7.67
CA ASN A 279 11.70 40.10 -7.65
C ASN A 279 10.29 39.57 -7.96
N GLY A 280 10.22 38.40 -8.59
CA GLY A 280 8.99 37.66 -8.81
C GLY A 280 8.64 36.75 -7.63
N ALA A 281 7.36 36.38 -7.52
CA ALA A 281 6.86 35.47 -6.48
C ALA A 281 7.05 33.99 -6.85
N GLY A 282 6.98 33.10 -5.86
CA GLY A 282 7.08 31.65 -6.06
C GLY A 282 5.80 31.05 -6.65
N GLY A 283 5.92 30.01 -7.47
CA GLY A 283 4.79 29.23 -7.98
C GLY A 283 4.22 28.26 -6.94
N GLY A 284 2.92 27.98 -7.03
CA GLY A 284 2.25 26.97 -6.19
C GLY A 284 2.56 25.54 -6.63
N ALA A 285 2.57 24.60 -5.68
CA ALA A 285 2.89 23.21 -5.97
C ALA A 285 1.67 22.44 -6.50
N GLY A 286 1.91 21.42 -7.31
CA GLY A 286 0.86 20.52 -7.78
C GLY A 286 0.31 19.63 -6.67
N GLY A 287 -0.99 19.36 -6.72
CA GLY A 287 -1.66 18.40 -5.85
C GLY A 287 -1.21 16.96 -6.14
N GLY A 288 -1.11 16.15 -5.09
CA GLY A 288 -0.57 14.80 -5.17
C GLY A 288 -1.53 13.71 -5.67
N THR A 289 -1.17 12.46 -5.45
CA THR A 289 -1.97 11.28 -5.79
C THR A 289 -2.36 10.51 -4.54
N VAL A 290 -3.66 10.21 -4.42
CA VAL A 290 -4.23 9.39 -3.34
C VAL A 290 -5.02 8.23 -3.90
N TYR A 291 -4.58 7.01 -3.61
CA TYR A 291 -5.30 5.77 -3.94
C TYR A 291 -5.79 5.11 -2.66
N LEU A 292 -7.10 4.84 -2.60
CA LEU A 292 -7.76 4.08 -1.55
C LEU A 292 -8.38 2.84 -2.18
N THR A 293 -8.02 1.65 -1.67
CA THR A 293 -8.57 0.38 -2.17
C THR A 293 -8.96 -0.53 -1.01
N ALA A 294 -10.19 -1.05 -1.03
CA ALA A 294 -10.71 -1.88 0.05
C ALA A 294 -11.48 -3.11 -0.43
N VAL A 295 -11.33 -4.22 0.30
CA VAL A 295 -12.25 -5.37 0.17
C VAL A 295 -13.60 -5.10 0.86
N GLY A 296 -13.60 -4.31 1.93
CA GLY A 296 -14.83 -3.86 2.58
C GLY A 296 -15.24 -2.47 2.12
N ASP A 297 -16.18 -1.85 2.84
CA ASP A 297 -16.64 -0.49 2.55
C ASP A 297 -15.53 0.57 2.65
N ILE A 298 -15.71 1.69 1.95
CA ILE A 298 -14.92 2.91 2.14
C ILE A 298 -15.87 4.03 2.54
N THR A 299 -15.64 4.63 3.71
CA THR A 299 -16.43 5.77 4.19
C THR A 299 -15.54 6.99 4.40
N ILE A 300 -15.83 8.07 3.66
CA ILE A 300 -15.33 9.41 3.94
C ILE A 300 -16.41 10.14 4.75
N ALA A 301 -16.25 10.16 6.08
CA ALA A 301 -17.27 10.69 6.96
C ALA A 301 -17.42 12.22 6.79
N ALA A 302 -18.53 12.79 7.27
CA ALA A 302 -18.78 14.25 7.19
C ALA A 302 -17.73 15.12 7.90
N THR A 303 -16.92 14.54 8.79
CA THR A 303 -15.80 15.22 9.46
C THR A 303 -14.45 14.88 8.84
N GLY A 304 -14.41 13.93 7.91
CA GLY A 304 -13.21 13.54 7.20
C GLY A 304 -13.13 14.18 5.83
N SER A 305 -11.94 14.11 5.22
CA SER A 305 -11.69 14.64 3.88
C SER A 305 -10.53 13.91 3.19
N VAL A 306 -10.52 13.94 1.87
CA VAL A 306 -9.40 13.50 1.03
C VAL A 306 -9.08 14.62 0.05
N LEU A 307 -7.90 15.23 0.19
CA LEU A 307 -7.51 16.44 -0.51
C LEU A 307 -6.25 16.17 -1.35
N ALA A 308 -6.29 16.60 -2.60
CA ALA A 308 -5.18 16.57 -3.56
C ALA A 308 -5.23 17.84 -4.42
N ASP A 309 -5.51 18.99 -3.79
CA ASP A 309 -5.65 20.27 -4.47
C ASP A 309 -4.26 20.85 -4.84
N GLY A 310 -4.18 21.65 -5.89
CA GLY A 310 -3.00 22.45 -6.18
C GLY A 310 -2.87 23.62 -5.19
N GLY A 311 -1.63 24.01 -4.89
CA GLY A 311 -1.35 25.20 -4.11
C GLY A 311 -1.47 26.48 -4.92
N ASP A 312 -1.81 27.58 -4.27
CA ASP A 312 -1.91 28.90 -4.87
C ASP A 312 -0.50 29.45 -5.19
N GLY A 313 -0.39 30.28 -6.22
CA GLY A 313 0.82 31.02 -6.51
C GLY A 313 1.03 32.19 -5.55
N GLY A 314 2.30 32.50 -5.25
CA GLY A 314 2.65 33.66 -4.43
C GLY A 314 2.26 34.98 -5.09
N SER A 315 1.84 35.94 -4.28
CA SER A 315 1.41 37.28 -4.70
C SER A 315 2.47 38.35 -4.40
N ALA A 316 2.32 39.51 -5.03
CA ALA A 316 3.02 40.73 -4.62
C ALA A 316 2.11 41.56 -3.71
N GLY A 317 2.58 41.91 -2.52
CA GLY A 317 1.83 42.83 -1.65
C GLY A 317 1.66 44.19 -2.32
N ALA A 318 0.52 44.86 -2.08
CA ALA A 318 0.24 46.18 -2.66
C ALA A 318 1.37 47.19 -2.36
N GLY A 319 2.02 47.70 -3.42
CA GLY A 319 3.13 48.65 -3.31
C GLY A 319 4.51 48.03 -3.06
N LEU A 320 4.63 46.69 -3.04
CA LEU A 320 5.89 45.95 -2.87
C LEU A 320 6.54 45.50 -4.18
N GLY A 321 6.23 46.15 -5.31
CA GLY A 321 6.98 45.98 -6.55
C GLY A 321 6.17 45.78 -7.80
N LYS A 322 6.90 45.79 -8.92
CA LYS A 322 6.35 45.45 -10.24
C LYS A 322 6.83 44.07 -10.70
N GLY A 323 7.36 43.24 -9.82
CA GLY A 323 7.63 41.83 -10.14
C GLY A 323 6.32 41.08 -10.38
N GLY A 324 6.40 40.03 -11.20
CA GLY A 324 5.25 39.18 -11.51
C GLY A 324 4.88 38.25 -10.37
N ALA A 325 3.61 37.85 -10.32
CA ALA A 325 3.13 36.83 -9.39
C ALA A 325 3.40 35.40 -9.90
N GLY A 326 3.39 34.44 -8.98
CA GLY A 326 3.57 33.02 -9.31
C GLY A 326 2.28 32.40 -9.85
N GLY A 327 2.40 31.40 -10.72
CA GLY A 327 1.28 30.60 -11.20
C GLY A 327 0.81 29.58 -10.15
N GLY A 328 -0.47 29.24 -10.19
CA GLY A 328 -1.06 28.19 -9.34
C GLY A 328 -0.67 26.78 -9.78
N GLY A 329 -0.54 25.86 -8.83
CA GLY A 329 -0.30 24.45 -9.09
C GLY A 329 -1.56 23.74 -9.59
N ALA A 330 -1.39 22.66 -10.36
CA ALA A 330 -2.52 21.87 -10.82
C ALA A 330 -3.07 20.93 -9.74
N GLY A 331 -4.36 20.62 -9.79
CA GLY A 331 -4.95 19.58 -8.95
C GLY A 331 -4.42 18.18 -9.28
N GLY A 332 -4.48 17.31 -8.29
CA GLY A 332 -3.92 15.96 -8.30
C GLY A 332 -4.85 14.86 -8.83
N SER A 333 -4.59 13.62 -8.40
CA SER A 333 -5.33 12.42 -8.80
C SER A 333 -5.86 11.68 -7.57
N ILE A 334 -7.18 11.45 -7.49
CA ILE A 334 -7.78 10.64 -6.42
C ILE A 334 -8.47 9.42 -7.01
N ARG A 335 -8.14 8.21 -6.53
CA ARG A 335 -8.81 6.96 -6.91
C ARG A 335 -9.33 6.23 -5.68
N ILE A 336 -10.60 5.86 -5.67
CA ILE A 336 -11.26 5.14 -4.57
C ILE A 336 -12.00 3.94 -5.14
N LEU A 337 -11.55 2.73 -4.81
CA LEU A 337 -12.11 1.47 -5.30
C LEU A 337 -12.49 0.58 -4.13
N SER A 338 -13.69 0.01 -4.16
CA SER A 338 -14.22 -0.78 -3.04
C SER A 338 -15.01 -1.98 -3.55
N MET A 339 -14.79 -3.16 -2.96
CA MET A 339 -15.72 -4.28 -3.11
C MET A 339 -16.91 -4.19 -2.15
N GLY A 340 -16.90 -3.29 -1.16
CA GLY A 340 -18.09 -2.88 -0.40
C GLY A 340 -18.66 -1.57 -0.93
N GLU A 341 -19.46 -0.87 -0.13
CA GLU A 341 -20.03 0.44 -0.49
C GLU A 341 -19.01 1.58 -0.33
N VAL A 342 -19.00 2.53 -1.27
CA VAL A 342 -18.31 3.81 -1.08
C VAL A 342 -19.29 4.89 -0.66
N THR A 343 -19.12 5.43 0.55
CA THR A 343 -19.93 6.55 1.06
C THR A 343 -19.11 7.83 1.18
N LEU A 344 -19.53 8.88 0.49
CA LEU A 344 -18.89 10.20 0.47
C LEU A 344 -19.76 11.25 1.18
N ALA A 345 -19.51 11.44 2.47
CA ALA A 345 -20.16 12.48 3.26
C ALA A 345 -19.26 13.71 3.51
N GLY A 346 -17.94 13.54 3.46
CA GLY A 346 -16.93 14.60 3.52
C GLY A 346 -16.35 14.95 2.14
N PRO A 347 -15.61 16.07 2.01
CA PRO A 347 -15.09 16.50 0.72
C PRO A 347 -13.99 15.57 0.19
N VAL A 348 -14.03 15.34 -1.12
CA VAL A 348 -12.98 14.67 -1.89
C VAL A 348 -12.55 15.61 -3.02
N THR A 349 -11.41 16.29 -2.90
CA THR A 349 -11.07 17.40 -3.79
C THR A 349 -9.73 17.24 -4.48
N ALA A 350 -9.68 17.58 -5.77
CA ALA A 350 -8.49 17.68 -6.60
C ALA A 350 -8.58 18.92 -7.49
N LEU A 351 -8.76 20.07 -6.85
CA LEU A 351 -8.92 21.38 -7.46
C LEU A 351 -7.58 21.98 -7.90
N GLU A 352 -7.66 22.86 -8.88
CA GLU A 352 -6.59 23.78 -9.23
C GLU A 352 -6.26 24.76 -8.09
N GLY A 353 -5.00 25.18 -8.03
CA GLY A 353 -4.57 26.37 -7.30
C GLY A 353 -4.72 27.61 -8.17
N ASN A 354 -4.98 28.75 -7.55
CA ASN A 354 -5.12 30.04 -8.21
C ASN A 354 -3.75 30.67 -8.48
N GLY A 355 -3.66 31.45 -9.55
CA GLY A 355 -2.52 32.33 -9.76
C GLY A 355 -2.46 33.44 -8.70
N GLY A 356 -1.25 33.83 -8.31
CA GLY A 356 -1.05 34.99 -7.44
C GLY A 356 -1.39 36.29 -8.17
N THR A 357 -1.55 37.38 -7.40
CA THR A 357 -1.87 38.70 -7.96
C THR A 357 -0.72 39.69 -7.82
N SER A 358 -0.47 40.51 -8.83
CA SER A 358 0.53 41.58 -8.75
C SER A 358 0.30 42.72 -9.76
N ASP A 359 0.85 43.90 -9.48
CA ASP A 359 0.89 45.01 -10.45
C ASP A 359 1.84 44.72 -11.63
N GLY A 360 2.78 43.78 -11.45
CA GLY A 360 3.73 43.36 -12.48
C GLY A 360 3.13 42.43 -13.53
N GLY A 361 2.13 41.65 -13.13
CA GLY A 361 1.45 40.63 -13.93
C GLY A 361 0.91 39.53 -13.03
N ASP A 362 -0.36 39.19 -13.16
CA ASP A 362 -0.99 38.11 -12.41
C ASP A 362 -0.50 36.74 -12.91
N GLY A 363 -0.37 35.79 -12.00
CA GLY A 363 -0.06 34.40 -12.34
C GLY A 363 -1.26 33.72 -12.98
N GLY A 364 -1.00 32.67 -13.75
CA GLY A 364 -2.03 31.80 -14.31
C GLY A 364 -2.53 30.78 -13.29
N ASP A 365 -3.80 30.40 -13.40
CA ASP A 365 -4.43 29.35 -12.58
C ASP A 365 -3.96 27.97 -13.05
N GLY A 366 -3.81 27.05 -12.11
CA GLY A 366 -3.49 25.66 -12.41
C GLY A 366 -4.60 24.94 -13.18
N ALA A 367 -4.25 23.82 -13.80
CA ALA A 367 -5.24 22.90 -14.34
C ALA A 367 -5.96 22.14 -13.22
N ARG A 368 -7.22 21.76 -13.45
CA ARG A 368 -7.93 20.92 -12.47
C ARG A 368 -7.35 19.49 -12.47
N GLY A 369 -7.43 18.83 -11.32
CA GLY A 369 -7.11 17.41 -11.16
C GLY A 369 -8.21 16.47 -11.66
N ARG A 370 -8.22 15.25 -11.15
CA ARG A 370 -9.23 14.23 -11.49
C ARG A 370 -9.55 13.32 -10.31
N THR A 371 -10.75 12.77 -10.32
CA THR A 371 -11.20 11.77 -9.35
C THR A 371 -11.80 10.56 -10.08
N TRP A 372 -11.63 9.37 -9.51
CA TRP A 372 -12.33 8.17 -9.92
C TRP A 372 -12.76 7.37 -8.70
N ILE A 373 -14.07 7.22 -8.57
CA ILE A 373 -14.68 6.55 -7.45
C ILE A 373 -15.68 5.55 -8.00
N THR A 374 -15.51 4.26 -7.69
CA THR A 374 -16.45 3.19 -8.04
C THR A 374 -16.45 2.11 -6.96
N ASP A 375 -17.55 1.39 -6.87
CA ASP A 375 -17.77 0.35 -5.88
C ASP A 375 -18.48 -0.88 -6.47
N SER A 376 -18.92 -1.81 -5.63
CA SER A 376 -19.66 -3.00 -6.06
C SER A 376 -21.17 -2.94 -5.77
N SER A 377 -21.61 -2.01 -4.91
CA SER A 377 -22.91 -2.08 -4.24
C SER A 377 -23.88 -0.93 -4.55
N GLY A 378 -23.46 0.08 -5.34
CA GLY A 378 -24.23 1.26 -5.74
C GLY A 378 -25.45 1.03 -6.65
N GLY A 379 -26.02 -0.17 -6.71
CA GLY A 379 -27.12 -0.53 -7.61
C GLY A 379 -26.63 -0.92 -9.01
N ALA A 380 -27.48 -0.77 -10.03
CA ALA A 380 -27.17 -1.17 -11.41
C ALA A 380 -25.99 -0.42 -12.05
N ASP A 381 -25.52 0.65 -11.40
CA ASP A 381 -24.57 1.59 -11.97
C ASP A 381 -23.30 1.79 -11.10
N CYS A 382 -23.12 1.02 -10.01
CA CYS A 382 -21.89 1.01 -9.18
C CYS A 382 -21.41 2.39 -8.71
N PHE A 383 -22.37 3.27 -8.40
CA PHE A 383 -22.08 4.64 -7.97
C PHE A 383 -21.90 4.74 -6.45
N PRO A 384 -20.93 5.54 -5.98
CA PRO A 384 -20.81 5.84 -4.57
C PRO A 384 -22.09 6.52 -4.05
N THR A 385 -22.48 6.21 -2.81
CA THR A 385 -23.49 7.00 -2.11
C THR A 385 -22.90 8.35 -1.67
N GLY A 386 -23.46 9.45 -2.19
CA GLY A 386 -22.96 10.82 -1.97
C GLY A 386 -22.49 11.45 -3.29
N ASN A 387 -22.02 12.69 -3.25
CA ASN A 387 -21.53 13.41 -4.44
C ASN A 387 -20.68 14.65 -4.09
N THR A 388 -19.84 14.50 -3.05
CA THR A 388 -18.99 15.58 -2.54
C THR A 388 -17.61 15.64 -3.22
N ASP A 389 -17.42 14.87 -4.30
CA ASP A 389 -16.18 14.89 -5.07
C ASP A 389 -16.11 16.08 -6.03
N ASN A 390 -14.95 16.74 -6.10
CA ASN A 390 -14.71 17.89 -6.96
C ASN A 390 -13.27 17.91 -7.51
N PRO A 391 -13.05 17.78 -8.84
CA PRO A 391 -14.05 17.63 -9.89
C PRO A 391 -14.95 16.43 -9.64
N GLN A 392 -16.19 16.49 -10.12
CA GLN A 392 -17.01 15.28 -10.13
C GLN A 392 -16.28 14.24 -10.96
N SER A 393 -16.16 13.05 -10.40
CA SER A 393 -15.68 11.88 -11.12
C SER A 393 -16.47 11.81 -12.42
N ILE A 394 -15.78 11.61 -13.55
CA ILE A 394 -16.43 11.54 -14.87
C ILE A 394 -17.14 10.18 -14.94
N LEU A 395 -18.30 10.10 -14.29
CA LEU A 395 -18.82 8.89 -13.67
C LEU A 395 -19.52 7.88 -14.60
N THR A 396 -20.13 8.27 -15.71
CA THR A 396 -21.23 7.43 -16.22
C THR A 396 -20.89 6.48 -17.37
N LEU A 397 -19.68 5.93 -17.44
CA LEU A 397 -19.41 4.97 -18.51
C LEU A 397 -18.63 3.71 -18.12
N LEU A 398 -17.67 3.69 -17.19
CA LEU A 398 -16.65 2.62 -17.23
C LEU A 398 -16.24 2.09 -15.87
N GLY A 399 -17.10 1.28 -15.27
CA GLY A 399 -16.65 0.10 -14.56
C GLY A 399 -17.09 -0.06 -13.11
N CYS A 400 -17.27 -1.32 -12.74
CA CYS A 400 -17.73 -1.78 -11.44
C CYS A 400 -16.66 -2.65 -10.79
N VAL A 401 -16.54 -2.58 -9.47
CA VAL A 401 -15.63 -3.48 -8.75
C VAL A 401 -16.32 -4.82 -8.52
N HIS A 402 -15.69 -5.89 -8.98
CA HIS A 402 -16.19 -7.25 -8.89
C HIS A 402 -15.14 -8.23 -8.37
N TYR A 403 -15.60 -9.37 -7.88
CA TYR A 403 -14.73 -10.52 -7.73
C TYR A 403 -14.44 -11.13 -9.08
N ARG A 404 -13.15 -11.32 -9.38
CA ARG A 404 -12.71 -11.89 -10.63
C ARG A 404 -13.22 -13.33 -10.80
N LEU A 405 -13.70 -13.62 -11.99
CA LEU A 405 -14.11 -14.97 -12.38
C LEU A 405 -12.88 -15.81 -12.77
N GLY A 406 -12.94 -17.12 -12.51
CA GLY A 406 -11.90 -18.08 -12.92
C GLY A 406 -11.25 -18.85 -11.77
N ASP A 407 -10.05 -19.36 -12.01
CA ASP A 407 -9.38 -20.31 -11.11
C ASP A 407 -8.33 -19.64 -10.23
N PHE A 408 -8.47 -19.82 -8.93
CA PHE A 408 -7.56 -19.33 -7.90
C PHE A 408 -6.99 -20.51 -7.12
N SER A 409 -5.70 -20.47 -6.83
CA SER A 409 -5.03 -21.55 -6.11
C SER A 409 -4.29 -21.03 -4.91
N ILE A 410 -4.16 -21.89 -3.91
CA ILE A 410 -3.31 -21.66 -2.76
C ILE A 410 -2.66 -22.95 -2.31
N THR A 411 -1.38 -22.89 -2.00
CA THR A 411 -0.61 -24.03 -1.48
C THR A 411 -0.09 -23.74 -0.08
N THR A 412 -0.18 -24.72 0.81
CA THR A 412 0.45 -24.63 2.13
C THR A 412 1.96 -24.82 2.03
N LYS A 413 2.70 -24.31 3.02
CA LYS A 413 4.05 -24.80 3.29
C LYS A 413 4.01 -26.30 3.63
N SER A 414 5.18 -26.94 3.65
CA SER A 414 5.27 -28.32 4.13
C SER A 414 4.87 -28.36 5.61
N ILE A 415 3.84 -29.15 5.91
CA ILE A 415 3.32 -29.40 7.24
C ILE A 415 3.98 -30.69 7.74
N ASP A 416 4.79 -30.59 8.78
CA ASP A 416 5.29 -31.77 9.50
C ASP A 416 4.20 -32.27 10.45
N LEU A 417 3.71 -33.49 10.21
CA LEU A 417 2.69 -34.12 11.05
C LEU A 417 3.26 -34.72 12.35
N GLU A 418 4.56 -34.54 12.62
CA GLU A 418 5.30 -35.01 13.81
C GLU A 418 5.15 -36.53 14.08
N ASN A 419 4.86 -37.28 13.03
CA ASN A 419 4.44 -38.67 13.13
C ASN A 419 5.25 -39.58 12.19
N THR A 420 5.61 -40.77 12.67
CA THR A 420 6.19 -41.80 11.78
C THR A 420 5.06 -42.51 11.04
N SER A 421 4.93 -42.22 9.75
CA SER A 421 3.93 -42.78 8.84
C SER A 421 2.47 -42.50 9.24
N PRO A 422 2.06 -41.21 9.26
CA PRO A 422 0.70 -40.83 9.60
C PRO A 422 -0.28 -41.41 8.58
N THR A 423 -1.39 -41.96 9.08
CA THR A 423 -2.53 -42.36 8.25
C THR A 423 -3.55 -41.23 8.25
N LEU A 424 -3.71 -40.55 7.13
CA LEU A 424 -4.71 -39.50 6.97
C LEU A 424 -6.11 -40.14 6.94
N LYS A 425 -7.07 -39.58 7.67
CA LYS A 425 -8.40 -40.19 7.88
C LYS A 425 -9.51 -39.46 7.15
N SER A 426 -9.59 -38.16 7.37
CA SER A 426 -10.64 -37.32 6.82
C SER A 426 -10.18 -35.88 6.83
N TYR A 427 -10.84 -35.05 6.05
CA TYR A 427 -10.74 -33.61 6.16
C TYR A 427 -12.14 -32.98 6.16
N THR A 428 -12.22 -31.76 6.67
CA THR A 428 -13.41 -30.90 6.54
C THR A 428 -12.98 -29.50 6.15
N THR A 429 -13.84 -28.80 5.43
CA THR A 429 -13.68 -27.39 5.09
C THR A 429 -14.83 -26.56 5.63
N VAL A 430 -14.55 -25.29 5.90
CA VAL A 430 -15.55 -24.24 6.05
C VAL A 430 -15.34 -23.30 4.87
N SER A 431 -16.27 -23.31 3.92
CA SER A 431 -16.20 -22.60 2.64
C SER A 431 -17.59 -22.16 2.18
N ASN A 432 -17.67 -21.05 1.45
CA ASN A 432 -18.85 -20.66 0.67
C ASN A 432 -18.54 -20.96 -0.81
N VAL A 433 -19.39 -21.71 -1.51
CA VAL A 433 -19.16 -22.07 -2.92
C VAL A 433 -20.48 -21.89 -3.68
N PRO A 434 -20.79 -20.65 -4.11
CA PRO A 434 -22.08 -20.31 -4.70
C PRO A 434 -22.14 -20.61 -6.21
N GLY A 435 -23.35 -20.68 -6.75
CA GLY A 435 -23.57 -20.86 -8.19
C GLY A 435 -22.95 -22.16 -8.72
N ALA A 436 -22.15 -22.04 -9.79
CA ALA A 436 -21.39 -23.14 -10.37
C ALA A 436 -19.91 -23.17 -9.93
N SER A 437 -19.53 -22.34 -8.95
CA SER A 437 -18.19 -22.31 -8.37
C SER A 437 -17.79 -23.69 -7.81
N THR A 438 -16.49 -23.95 -7.69
CA THR A 438 -15.97 -25.21 -7.12
C THR A 438 -14.81 -24.98 -6.15
N LEU A 439 -14.59 -25.93 -5.25
CA LEU A 439 -13.41 -26.01 -4.38
C LEU A 439 -12.85 -27.43 -4.43
N ASP A 440 -11.70 -27.57 -5.08
CA ASP A 440 -10.95 -28.81 -5.18
C ASP A 440 -9.74 -28.81 -4.23
N ILE A 441 -9.45 -29.95 -3.62
CA ILE A 441 -8.37 -30.10 -2.64
C ILE A 441 -7.42 -31.19 -3.07
N PHE A 442 -6.14 -30.85 -3.11
CA PHE A 442 -5.05 -31.73 -3.50
C PHE A 442 -4.05 -31.88 -2.37
N PHE A 443 -3.52 -33.09 -2.23
CA PHE A 443 -2.54 -33.48 -1.24
C PHE A 443 -1.25 -33.87 -1.94
N LYS A 444 -0.12 -33.51 -1.33
CA LYS A 444 1.21 -33.93 -1.76
C LYS A 444 2.00 -34.44 -0.55
N GLY A 445 2.22 -35.75 -0.49
CA GLY A 445 3.22 -36.35 0.39
C GLY A 445 4.50 -36.79 -0.36
N GLY A 446 4.46 -36.82 -1.70
CA GLY A 446 5.59 -37.22 -2.56
C GLY A 446 5.97 -36.13 -3.57
N SER A 447 6.21 -36.51 -4.84
CA SER A 447 6.64 -35.57 -5.88
C SER A 447 5.51 -34.70 -6.47
N SER A 448 4.27 -35.19 -6.48
CA SER A 448 3.14 -34.54 -7.17
C SER A 448 1.89 -34.40 -6.30
N PHE A 449 1.05 -33.41 -6.62
CA PHE A 449 -0.26 -33.22 -6.02
C PHE A 449 -1.29 -34.21 -6.60
N THR A 450 -2.17 -34.75 -5.75
CA THR A 450 -3.32 -35.57 -6.16
C THR A 450 -4.55 -35.24 -5.31
N ASN A 451 -5.75 -35.43 -5.84
CA ASN A 451 -7.01 -35.24 -5.10
C ASN A 451 -7.36 -36.43 -4.17
N SER A 452 -6.39 -37.28 -3.86
CA SER A 452 -6.58 -38.47 -3.03
C SER A 452 -5.83 -38.33 -1.70
N LEU A 453 -6.58 -38.28 -0.60
CA LEU A 453 -6.01 -38.21 0.75
C LEU A 453 -5.09 -39.41 1.06
N SER A 454 -5.38 -40.59 0.52
CA SER A 454 -4.56 -41.79 0.74
C SER A 454 -3.19 -41.73 0.07
N SER A 455 -3.03 -40.90 -0.98
CA SER A 455 -1.75 -40.73 -1.68
C SER A 455 -0.67 -40.06 -0.82
N ALA A 456 -1.08 -39.27 0.18
CA ALA A 456 -0.19 -38.60 1.12
C ALA A 456 -0.09 -39.33 2.47
N SER A 457 -0.80 -40.46 2.63
CA SER A 457 -0.68 -41.27 3.85
C SER A 457 0.66 -42.00 3.88
N GLY A 458 1.28 -42.04 5.05
CA GLY A 458 2.61 -42.60 5.27
C GLY A 458 3.73 -41.57 5.20
N GLU A 459 3.45 -40.37 4.67
CA GLU A 459 4.41 -39.30 4.51
C GLU A 459 4.39 -38.36 5.72
N ARG A 460 5.57 -38.02 6.22
CA ARG A 460 5.71 -37.16 7.42
C ARG A 460 5.37 -35.71 7.10
N GLU A 461 5.89 -35.22 5.98
CA GLU A 461 5.67 -33.87 5.50
C GLU A 461 4.63 -33.91 4.39
N ILE A 462 3.58 -33.09 4.52
CA ILE A 462 2.56 -32.95 3.50
C ILE A 462 2.42 -31.50 3.07
N LYS A 463 2.07 -31.27 1.80
CA LYS A 463 1.53 -30.00 1.32
C LYS A 463 0.09 -30.20 0.88
N ILE A 464 -0.70 -29.14 1.03
CA ILE A 464 -2.10 -29.12 0.63
C ILE A 464 -2.27 -27.95 -0.34
N ARG A 465 -2.91 -28.22 -1.48
CA ARG A 465 -3.30 -27.20 -2.45
C ARG A 465 -4.81 -27.14 -2.53
N PHE A 466 -5.35 -25.94 -2.52
CA PHE A 466 -6.76 -25.66 -2.72
C PHE A 466 -6.89 -24.93 -4.05
N ASP A 467 -7.67 -25.48 -4.97
CA ASP A 467 -8.01 -24.84 -6.24
C ASP A 467 -9.49 -24.44 -6.15
N LEU A 468 -9.75 -23.14 -6.25
CA LEU A 468 -11.03 -22.47 -6.08
C LEU A 468 -11.43 -21.88 -7.43
N ASN A 469 -12.47 -22.41 -8.06
CA ASN A 469 -13.07 -21.80 -9.25
C ASN A 469 -14.19 -20.86 -8.80
N ASN A 470 -14.13 -19.60 -9.20
CA ASN A 470 -15.17 -18.60 -8.94
C ASN A 470 -15.98 -18.32 -10.21
N ASP A 471 -17.29 -18.53 -10.13
CA ASP A 471 -18.25 -18.30 -11.21
C ASP A 471 -19.35 -17.29 -10.82
N ASP A 472 -19.15 -16.57 -9.71
CA ASP A 472 -20.05 -15.52 -9.22
C ASP A 472 -19.21 -14.31 -8.79
N ASP A 473 -19.42 -13.19 -9.48
CA ASP A 473 -18.66 -11.94 -9.34
C ASP A 473 -19.12 -11.08 -8.16
N THR A 474 -20.25 -11.42 -7.55
CA THR A 474 -20.92 -10.66 -6.50
C THR A 474 -20.85 -11.41 -5.18
N ASN A 475 -21.10 -12.71 -5.21
CA ASN A 475 -20.98 -13.61 -4.06
C ASN A 475 -19.83 -14.58 -4.34
N PRO A 476 -18.59 -14.29 -3.92
CA PRO A 476 -17.46 -15.11 -4.32
C PRO A 476 -17.48 -16.47 -3.64
N ALA A 477 -16.87 -17.43 -4.32
CA ALA A 477 -16.37 -18.64 -3.68
C ALA A 477 -15.30 -18.25 -2.64
N THR A 478 -15.34 -18.83 -1.44
CA THR A 478 -14.37 -18.53 -0.37
C THR A 478 -14.01 -19.76 0.46
N LEU A 479 -12.82 -19.73 1.05
CA LEU A 479 -12.35 -20.72 2.02
C LEU A 479 -11.96 -20.01 3.33
N THR A 480 -12.51 -20.47 4.46
CA THR A 480 -12.23 -19.90 5.80
C THR A 480 -11.30 -20.79 6.61
N GLN A 481 -11.55 -22.11 6.57
CA GLN A 481 -10.86 -23.08 7.41
C GLN A 481 -10.77 -24.44 6.73
N PHE A 482 -9.65 -25.13 6.99
CA PHE A 482 -9.47 -26.52 6.65
C PHE A 482 -8.99 -27.31 7.87
N ASN A 483 -9.61 -28.45 8.13
CA ASN A 483 -9.21 -29.37 9.20
C ASN A 483 -8.85 -30.72 8.60
N LEU A 484 -7.67 -31.23 8.94
CA LEU A 484 -7.21 -32.57 8.60
C LEU A 484 -7.13 -33.41 9.86
N THR A 485 -7.82 -34.55 9.86
CA THR A 485 -7.70 -35.55 10.92
C THR A 485 -6.79 -36.68 10.44
N TYR A 486 -5.80 -37.02 11.27
CA TYR A 486 -4.88 -38.11 11.00
C TYR A 486 -4.63 -38.94 12.25
N LYS A 487 -4.11 -40.16 12.03
CA LYS A 487 -3.72 -41.07 13.10
C LYS A 487 -2.29 -41.51 12.86
N GLY A 488 -1.48 -41.50 13.90
CA GLY A 488 -0.21 -42.20 13.81
C GLY A 488 0.46 -42.41 15.15
N THR A 489 1.69 -42.87 15.08
CA THR A 489 2.56 -43.12 16.20
C THR A 489 3.42 -41.89 16.46
N LYS A 490 3.07 -41.10 17.48
CA LYS A 490 3.91 -39.99 17.91
C LYS A 490 5.24 -40.53 18.39
N LYS A 491 6.34 -40.04 17.82
CA LYS A 491 7.68 -40.43 18.26
C LYS A 491 8.03 -39.60 19.47
N GLU A 492 7.72 -40.09 20.67
CA GLU A 492 8.20 -39.45 21.90
C GLU A 492 9.72 -39.58 21.97
N VAL A 493 10.44 -38.47 21.73
CA VAL A 493 11.86 -38.40 22.00
C VAL A 493 12.02 -38.26 23.51
N PHE A 494 12.24 -39.39 24.19
CA PHE A 494 12.70 -39.36 25.57
C PHE A 494 14.14 -38.86 25.59
N GLU A 495 14.33 -37.56 25.83
CA GLU A 495 15.63 -37.03 26.23
C GLU A 495 15.96 -37.61 27.60
N LEU A 496 16.78 -38.67 27.61
CA LEU A 496 17.47 -39.08 28.81
C LEU A 496 18.45 -37.95 29.17
N LYS A 497 17.98 -36.98 29.97
CA LYS A 497 18.88 -36.05 30.67
C LYS A 497 19.90 -36.94 31.38
N GLY A 498 21.13 -36.93 30.87
CA GLY A 498 22.21 -37.71 31.42
C GLY A 498 22.33 -37.38 32.89
N ALA A 499 21.83 -38.27 33.76
CA ALA A 499 22.23 -38.27 35.14
C ALA A 499 23.72 -38.64 35.10
N CYS A 500 24.58 -37.63 35.08
CA CYS A 500 26.03 -37.77 35.20
C CYS A 500 26.37 -38.32 36.60
N GLY A 501 26.05 -39.58 36.85
CA GLY A 501 26.63 -40.34 37.95
C GLY A 501 27.98 -40.87 37.49
N SER A 502 29.07 -40.30 38.01
CA SER A 502 30.41 -40.88 37.86
C SER A 502 30.41 -42.28 38.49
N SER A 503 30.71 -43.31 37.70
CA SER A 503 30.94 -44.64 38.25
C SER A 503 32.37 -44.73 38.74
N ASP A 504 32.55 -44.75 40.06
CA ASP A 504 33.84 -45.12 40.65
C ASP A 504 34.10 -46.61 40.38
N SER A 505 35.23 -46.86 39.70
CA SER A 505 35.62 -48.15 39.14
C SER A 505 36.24 -49.08 40.20
N SER A 506 35.47 -49.48 41.21
CA SER A 506 35.98 -50.41 42.24
C SER A 506 34.94 -51.40 42.80
N SER A 507 34.22 -52.13 41.95
CA SER A 507 33.80 -53.49 42.32
C SER A 507 33.39 -54.31 41.10
N THR A 508 34.07 -55.42 40.90
CA THR A 508 33.63 -56.51 40.02
C THR A 508 32.37 -57.16 40.60
N SER A 509 31.20 -56.66 40.23
CA SER A 509 29.94 -57.35 40.50
C SER A 509 29.04 -57.32 39.26
N ASN A 510 28.81 -58.52 38.72
CA ASN A 510 27.91 -58.85 37.61
C ASN A 510 26.42 -58.56 37.93
N LEU A 511 26.08 -57.32 38.27
CA LEU A 511 24.71 -56.93 38.65
C LEU A 511 23.98 -56.12 37.57
N ALA A 512 24.66 -55.71 36.50
CA ALA A 512 24.08 -54.93 35.41
C ALA A 512 23.04 -55.70 34.56
N PHE A 513 22.95 -57.04 34.68
CA PHE A 513 22.01 -57.85 33.90
C PHE A 513 20.68 -58.16 34.60
N PHE A 514 20.52 -57.84 35.89
CA PHE A 514 19.31 -58.25 36.65
C PHE A 514 18.17 -57.23 36.71
N PHE A 515 18.38 -55.97 36.31
CA PHE A 515 17.32 -54.94 36.36
C PHE A 515 16.62 -54.68 35.02
N LEU A 516 17.16 -55.19 33.90
CA LEU A 516 16.48 -55.09 32.60
C LEU A 516 15.13 -55.84 32.52
N PRO A 517 14.96 -57.04 33.13
CA PRO A 517 13.66 -57.74 33.08
C PRO A 517 12.59 -57.13 34.00
N LEU A 518 12.98 -56.40 35.07
CA LEU A 518 12.00 -55.83 36.01
C LEU A 518 11.30 -54.58 35.44
N PHE A 519 12.01 -53.78 34.63
CA PHE A 519 11.42 -52.63 33.94
C PHE A 519 10.43 -53.04 32.83
N PHE A 520 10.67 -54.17 32.15
CA PHE A 520 9.72 -54.71 31.16
C PHE A 520 8.43 -55.25 31.80
N GLY A 521 8.49 -55.77 33.03
CA GLY A 521 7.32 -56.33 33.73
C GLY A 521 6.30 -55.30 34.20
N ILE A 522 6.74 -54.07 34.52
CA ILE A 522 5.84 -53.01 35.01
C ILE A 522 5.14 -52.29 33.84
N PHE A 523 5.80 -52.12 32.70
CA PHE A 523 5.20 -51.44 31.54
C PHE A 523 4.13 -52.27 30.81
N MET A 524 4.24 -53.62 30.79
CA MET A 524 3.21 -54.46 30.15
C MET A 524 1.90 -54.58 30.95
N ARG A 525 1.84 -54.11 32.21
CA ARG A 525 0.61 -54.14 33.02
C ARG A 525 -0.28 -52.89 32.88
N TYR A 526 0.11 -51.88 32.10
CA TYR A 526 -0.62 -50.61 32.01
C TYR A 526 -1.37 -50.36 30.69
N GLN A 527 -1.55 -51.38 29.83
CA GLN A 527 -2.30 -51.26 28.55
C GLN A 527 -3.65 -52.00 28.51
N SER A 528 -4.32 -52.19 29.65
CA SER A 528 -5.74 -52.59 29.64
C SER A 528 -6.59 -51.65 30.50
N LYS A 529 -6.98 -50.51 29.91
CA LYS A 529 -8.28 -49.86 30.11
C LYS A 529 -8.49 -48.81 29.03
#